data_AF-A0A7S3DQB5-F1
#
_entry.id   AF-A0A7S3DQB5-F1
#
_cell.length_a   1.000
_cell.length_b   1.000
_cell.length_c   1.000
_cell.angle_alpha   90.00
_cell.angle_beta   90.00
_cell.angle_gamma   90.00
#
_symmetry.space_group_name_H-M   'P 1'
#
loop_
_entity.id
_entity.type
_entity.pdbx_description
1 polymer ?
#
loop_
_entity_poly.entity_id
_entity_poly.type
_entity_poly.pdbx_seq_one_letter_code
_entity_poly.pdbx_strand_id
1 'polypeptide(L)'
;MPSSITKSITRFLAAPGKIANALDWRKANGAVLSIHIGSNSIDLAVTAHPSIDNPIQPLPSIPIETETKSNQKVLKSHILEELGGIVKQWKVCGMLVSWPVQKEGWCGAPCGRVLHTLDQIVQESKIVSASRPVCLWDGHHFLSTEDEWGRVPLYGVPTEKEEHRASQEQYREDGMVAADIAKDYLRHHFPEFTKMNANKASAASPSGKQNTVLVDPKWLEAYTTCAASAKASLY
;
A
#
# COMPACT_ATOMS: atom_id res chain seq x y z
N MET A 1 -9.11 -16.96 -32.08
CA MET A 1 -8.21 -16.40 -31.05
C MET A 1 -8.95 -16.45 -29.73
N PRO A 2 -8.59 -17.33 -28.79
CA PRO A 2 -9.22 -17.32 -27.47
C PRO A 2 -8.96 -15.95 -26.83
N SER A 3 -10.02 -15.26 -26.43
CA SER A 3 -9.92 -14.04 -25.64
C SER A 3 -9.20 -14.39 -24.34
N SER A 4 -7.95 -13.94 -24.22
CA SER A 4 -7.20 -14.07 -22.97
C SER A 4 -8.05 -13.44 -21.87
N ILE A 5 -8.44 -14.23 -20.87
CA ILE A 5 -9.18 -13.75 -19.71
C ILE A 5 -8.33 -12.65 -19.08
N THR A 6 -8.78 -11.40 -19.19
CA THR A 6 -8.10 -10.27 -18.58
C THR A 6 -8.12 -10.49 -17.07
N LYS A 7 -6.93 -10.54 -16.47
CA LYS A 7 -6.82 -10.56 -15.01
C LYS A 7 -7.20 -9.18 -14.52
N SER A 8 -8.15 -9.12 -13.59
CA SER A 8 -8.58 -7.88 -12.93
C SER A 8 -8.05 -7.84 -11.51
N ILE A 9 -7.60 -6.66 -11.07
CA ILE A 9 -7.15 -6.39 -9.70
C ILE A 9 -8.22 -6.76 -8.65
N THR A 10 -9.50 -6.66 -9.00
CA THR A 10 -10.64 -6.98 -8.13
C THR A 10 -10.55 -8.36 -7.48
N ARG A 11 -9.93 -9.35 -8.16
CA ARG A 11 -9.74 -10.71 -7.63
C ARG A 11 -8.68 -10.80 -6.53
N PHE A 12 -7.82 -9.80 -6.42
CA PHE A 12 -6.71 -9.74 -5.48
C PHE A 12 -6.89 -8.69 -4.40
N LEU A 13 -7.96 -7.89 -4.48
CA LEU A 13 -8.33 -6.97 -3.42
C LEU A 13 -8.71 -7.73 -2.15
N ALA A 14 -8.20 -7.26 -1.02
CA ALA A 14 -8.44 -7.81 0.29
C ALA A 14 -8.81 -6.72 1.29
N ALA A 15 -9.63 -7.09 2.28
CA ALA A 15 -9.89 -6.22 3.41
C ALA A 15 -8.59 -5.93 4.19
N PRO A 16 -8.46 -4.74 4.80
CA PRO A 16 -7.28 -4.37 5.59
C PRO A 16 -6.92 -5.40 6.68
N GLY A 17 -7.91 -5.98 7.35
CA GLY A 17 -7.72 -7.01 8.35
C GLY A 17 -7.09 -8.30 7.81
N LYS A 18 -7.29 -8.63 6.52
CA LYS A 18 -6.63 -9.78 5.89
C LYS A 18 -5.13 -9.53 5.67
N ILE A 19 -4.73 -8.29 5.41
CA ILE A 19 -3.31 -7.89 5.34
C ILE A 19 -2.70 -7.95 6.75
N ALA A 20 -3.44 -7.50 7.77
CA ALA A 20 -2.96 -7.53 9.16
C ALA A 20 -2.74 -8.98 9.60
N ASN A 21 -3.71 -9.85 9.30
CA ASN A 21 -3.61 -11.29 9.53
C ASN A 21 -2.45 -11.95 8.75
N ALA A 22 -2.11 -11.43 7.56
CA ALA A 22 -0.96 -11.92 6.78
C ALA A 22 0.39 -11.46 7.38
N LEU A 23 0.38 -10.33 8.09
CA LEU A 23 1.50 -9.86 8.90
C LEU A 23 1.62 -10.67 10.21
N ASP A 24 0.51 -11.27 10.69
CA ASP A 24 0.34 -11.78 12.06
C ASP A 24 0.77 -13.23 12.42
N TRP A 25 1.37 -13.25 13.62
CA TRP A 25 1.29 -14.17 14.79
C TRP A 25 1.86 -15.59 14.81
N ARG A 26 2.11 -16.31 13.71
CA ARG A 26 2.82 -17.62 13.83
C ARG A 26 3.95 -17.86 12.86
N LYS A 27 4.03 -17.03 11.81
CA LYS A 27 4.97 -17.26 10.71
C LYS A 27 5.97 -16.14 10.52
N ALA A 28 5.75 -14.94 11.08
CA ALA A 28 6.65 -13.77 11.08
C ALA A 28 7.65 -13.80 9.92
N ASN A 29 7.16 -13.91 8.68
CA ASN A 29 7.99 -14.09 7.50
C ASN A 29 7.42 -13.23 6.39
N GLY A 30 7.89 -11.99 6.38
CA GLY A 30 7.62 -11.05 5.32
C GLY A 30 7.49 -9.64 5.82
N ALA A 31 7.22 -8.76 4.87
CA ALA A 31 6.96 -7.36 5.09
C ALA A 31 5.72 -6.94 4.32
N VAL A 32 5.10 -5.85 4.73
CA VAL A 32 4.06 -5.19 3.94
C VAL A 32 4.70 -4.09 3.12
N LEU A 33 4.42 -4.08 1.82
CA LEU A 33 4.85 -3.03 0.91
C LEU A 33 3.74 -1.99 0.77
N SER A 34 4.00 -0.79 1.25
CA SER A 34 3.15 0.37 1.00
C SER A 34 3.54 1.03 -0.31
N ILE A 35 2.54 1.35 -1.13
CA ILE A 35 2.68 1.85 -2.49
C ILE A 35 1.80 3.09 -2.63
N HIS A 36 2.40 4.20 -3.06
CA HIS A 36 1.67 5.38 -3.49
C HIS A 36 1.91 5.59 -4.99
N ILE A 37 0.85 5.58 -5.79
CA ILE A 37 0.92 5.73 -7.25
C ILE A 37 0.56 7.19 -7.57
N GLY A 38 1.59 8.00 -7.81
CA GLY A 38 1.44 9.40 -8.20
C GLY A 38 1.29 9.57 -9.71
N SER A 39 1.41 10.82 -10.17
CA SER A 39 1.32 11.13 -11.60
C SER A 39 2.47 10.58 -12.43
N ASN A 40 3.70 10.70 -11.91
CA ASN A 40 4.94 10.42 -12.62
C ASN A 40 5.84 9.42 -11.90
N SER A 41 5.46 8.95 -10.71
CA SER A 41 6.27 8.05 -9.89
C SER A 41 5.41 7.13 -9.04
N ILE A 42 6.01 6.00 -8.64
CA ILE A 42 5.50 5.06 -7.65
C ILE A 42 6.40 5.20 -6.42
N ASP A 43 5.89 5.79 -5.35
CA ASP A 43 6.60 5.86 -4.08
C ASP A 43 6.35 4.59 -3.28
N LEU A 44 7.40 4.13 -2.60
CA LEU A 44 7.42 2.82 -1.96
C LEU A 44 7.92 2.96 -0.52
N ALA A 45 7.32 2.21 0.39
CA ALA A 45 7.84 2.04 1.74
C ALA A 45 7.59 0.62 2.21
N VAL A 46 8.51 0.05 2.98
CA VAL A 46 8.38 -1.29 3.53
C VAL A 46 8.23 -1.20 5.03
N THR A 47 7.31 -1.99 5.57
CA THR A 47 7.16 -2.15 7.01
C THR A 47 7.19 -3.62 7.40
N ALA A 48 7.94 -3.93 8.45
CA ALA A 48 7.93 -5.22 9.10
C ALA A 48 6.74 -5.34 10.07
N HIS A 49 6.59 -6.52 10.68
CA HIS A 49 5.67 -6.71 11.80
C HIS A 49 6.12 -5.85 13.00
N PRO A 50 5.22 -5.14 13.69
CA PRO A 50 5.58 -4.18 14.74
C PRO A 50 6.23 -4.79 16.00
N SER A 51 6.18 -6.12 16.20
CA SER A 51 6.99 -6.79 17.23
C SER A 51 8.48 -6.86 16.91
N ILE A 52 8.85 -6.67 15.65
CA ILE A 52 10.22 -6.56 15.20
C ILE A 52 10.48 -5.06 15.17
N ASP A 53 11.39 -4.59 16.03
CA ASP A 53 11.70 -3.16 16.22
C ASP A 53 12.45 -2.58 15.01
N ASN A 54 11.79 -2.62 13.85
CA ASN A 54 12.29 -2.16 12.58
C ASN A 54 11.46 -0.94 12.17
N PRO A 55 12.11 0.22 11.96
CA PRO A 55 11.41 1.39 11.48
C PRO A 55 10.86 1.16 10.08
N ILE A 56 9.78 1.87 9.74
CA ILE A 56 9.28 1.93 8.37
C ILE A 56 10.39 2.49 7.49
N GLN A 57 10.71 1.75 6.44
CA GLN A 57 11.80 2.08 5.54
C GLN A 57 11.26 2.61 4.22
N PRO A 58 11.39 3.93 3.94
CA PRO A 58 11.12 4.45 2.61
C PRO A 58 12.13 3.86 1.61
N LEU A 59 11.64 3.49 0.43
CA LEU A 59 12.45 3.02 -0.69
C LEU A 59 12.53 4.11 -1.77
N PRO A 60 13.51 4.03 -2.68
CA PRO A 60 13.56 4.92 -3.83
C PRO A 60 12.28 4.83 -4.67
N SER A 61 11.77 5.98 -5.10
CA SER A 61 10.61 6.06 -5.97
C SER A 61 10.94 5.56 -7.38
N ILE A 62 10.02 4.82 -7.99
CA ILE A 62 10.18 4.31 -9.36
C ILE A 62 9.46 5.26 -10.32
N PRO A 63 10.14 5.88 -11.30
CA PRO A 63 9.47 6.73 -12.28
C PRO A 63 8.49 5.93 -13.14
N ILE A 64 7.29 6.47 -13.36
CA ILE A 64 6.28 5.86 -14.21
C ILE A 64 6.60 6.19 -15.66
N GLU A 65 7.03 5.16 -16.39
CA GLU A 65 7.21 5.22 -17.83
C GLU A 65 6.23 4.28 -18.52
N THR A 66 5.48 4.84 -19.48
CA THR A 66 4.53 4.07 -20.28
C THR A 66 4.97 3.99 -21.74
N GLU A 67 4.70 2.86 -22.39
CA GLU A 67 4.85 2.66 -23.83
C GLU A 67 3.48 2.34 -24.45
N THR A 68 3.29 2.72 -25.72
CA THR A 68 2.04 2.41 -26.43
C THR A 68 2.14 1.03 -27.08
N LYS A 69 1.37 0.06 -26.58
CA LYS A 69 1.22 -1.27 -27.18
C LYS A 69 -0.23 -1.46 -27.61
N SER A 70 -0.46 -1.79 -28.88
CA SER A 70 -1.81 -2.05 -29.41
C SER A 70 -2.82 -0.92 -29.11
N ASN A 71 -2.40 0.34 -29.29
CA ASN A 71 -3.18 1.55 -28.96
C ASN A 71 -3.53 1.74 -27.48
N GLN A 72 -2.89 1.00 -26.57
CA GLN A 72 -3.03 1.17 -25.13
C GLN A 72 -1.69 1.61 -24.53
N LYS A 73 -1.74 2.53 -23.56
CA LYS A 73 -0.55 2.91 -22.77
C LYS A 73 -0.32 1.84 -21.72
N VAL A 74 0.82 1.17 -21.74
CA VAL A 74 1.20 0.09 -20.81
C VAL A 74 2.48 0.48 -20.09
N LEU A 75 2.61 0.13 -18.81
CA LEU A 75 3.87 0.27 -18.07
C LEU A 75 5.02 -0.47 -18.77
N LYS A 76 6.20 0.15 -18.84
CA LYS A 76 7.40 -0.52 -19.34
C LYS A 76 7.80 -1.69 -18.44
N SER A 77 8.39 -2.73 -19.03
CA SER A 77 8.74 -3.97 -18.32
C SER A 77 9.74 -3.77 -17.17
N HIS A 78 10.71 -2.86 -17.32
CA HIS A 78 11.74 -2.63 -16.29
C HIS A 78 11.14 -2.17 -14.94
N ILE A 79 10.04 -1.41 -14.96
CA ILE A 79 9.32 -0.97 -13.76
C ILE A 79 8.76 -2.18 -13.00
N LEU A 80 8.19 -3.14 -13.74
CA LEU A 80 7.65 -4.38 -13.19
C LEU A 80 8.77 -5.29 -12.67
N GLU A 81 9.90 -5.33 -13.35
CA GLU A 81 11.08 -6.08 -12.91
C GLU A 81 11.65 -5.50 -11.61
N GLU A 82 11.77 -4.18 -11.51
CA GLU A 82 12.23 -3.48 -10.31
C GLU A 82 11.28 -3.72 -9.13
N LEU A 83 9.97 -3.52 -9.31
CA LEU A 83 8.96 -3.79 -8.29
C LEU A 83 8.97 -5.29 -7.89
N GLY A 84 9.15 -6.18 -8.86
CA GLY A 84 9.30 -7.62 -8.62
C GLY A 84 10.56 -7.97 -7.83
N GLY A 85 11.66 -7.24 -8.05
CA GLY A 85 12.90 -7.32 -7.27
C GLY A 85 12.68 -6.94 -5.82
N ILE A 86 12.05 -5.80 -5.56
CA ILE A 86 11.68 -5.33 -4.22
C ILE A 86 10.81 -6.36 -3.50
N VAL A 87 9.77 -6.86 -4.17
CA VAL A 87 8.82 -7.83 -3.58
C VAL A 87 9.52 -9.12 -3.17
N LYS A 88 10.49 -9.59 -3.95
CA LYS A 88 11.30 -10.77 -3.61
C LYS A 88 12.30 -10.47 -2.49
N GLN A 89 13.03 -9.36 -2.59
CA GLN A 89 14.07 -8.96 -1.63
C GLN A 89 13.48 -8.82 -0.22
N TRP A 90 12.33 -8.16 -0.09
CA TRP A 90 11.69 -7.88 1.20
C TRP A 90 10.71 -8.98 1.64
N LYS A 91 10.61 -10.09 0.88
CA LYS A 91 9.67 -11.19 1.13
C LYS A 91 8.24 -10.66 1.36
N VAL A 92 7.77 -9.75 0.50
CA VAL A 92 6.52 -9.04 0.72
C VAL A 92 5.33 -10.02 0.79
N CYS A 93 4.55 -9.95 1.86
CA CYS A 93 3.39 -10.82 2.09
C CYS A 93 2.04 -10.15 1.76
N GLY A 94 2.02 -8.83 1.64
CA GLY A 94 0.83 -8.05 1.29
C GLY A 94 1.21 -6.65 0.84
N MET A 95 0.29 -5.99 0.16
CA MET A 95 0.51 -4.64 -0.36
C MET A 95 -0.58 -3.69 0.15
N LEU A 96 -0.17 -2.52 0.63
CA LEU A 96 -1.04 -1.41 0.98
C LEU A 96 -0.89 -0.36 -0.10
N VAL A 97 -1.96 -0.06 -0.83
CA VAL A 97 -1.92 0.93 -1.90
C VAL A 97 -2.72 2.13 -1.46
N SER A 98 -2.11 3.32 -1.56
CA SER A 98 -2.79 4.60 -1.35
C SER A 98 -4.09 4.64 -2.14
N TRP A 99 -5.20 4.90 -1.46
CA TRP A 99 -6.50 5.14 -2.08
C TRP A 99 -6.84 6.62 -1.96
N PRO A 100 -6.59 7.44 -3.00
CA PRO A 100 -6.71 8.90 -2.95
C PRO A 100 -8.17 9.34 -3.09
N VAL A 101 -8.98 8.97 -2.12
CA VAL A 101 -10.39 9.39 -2.05
C VAL A 101 -10.43 10.86 -1.65
N GLN A 102 -11.34 11.62 -2.28
CA GLN A 102 -11.57 13.00 -1.88
C GLN A 102 -12.16 13.05 -0.45
N LYS A 103 -12.10 14.21 0.21
CA LYS A 103 -12.60 14.40 1.58
C LYS A 103 -14.08 14.03 1.73
N GLU A 104 -14.82 14.11 0.64
CA GLU A 104 -16.23 13.78 0.56
C GLU A 104 -16.48 12.28 0.25
N GLY A 105 -15.44 11.45 0.08
CA GLY A 105 -15.60 10.03 -0.25
C GLY A 105 -15.67 9.72 -1.75
N TRP A 106 -15.45 10.71 -2.63
CA TRP A 106 -15.54 10.53 -4.07
C TRP A 106 -14.26 9.96 -4.66
N CYS A 107 -14.42 9.06 -5.64
CA CYS A 107 -13.32 8.54 -6.45
C CYS A 107 -13.08 9.48 -7.64
N GLY A 108 -11.99 10.25 -7.59
CA GLY A 108 -11.57 11.13 -8.69
C GLY A 108 -10.68 10.45 -9.73
N ALA A 109 -10.09 11.27 -10.61
CA ALA A 109 -9.10 10.80 -11.59
C ALA A 109 -7.89 10.08 -10.94
N PRO A 110 -7.39 10.49 -9.75
CA PRO A 110 -6.33 9.76 -9.05
C PRO A 110 -6.70 8.29 -8.73
N CYS A 111 -7.93 8.02 -8.29
CA CYS A 111 -8.40 6.65 -8.04
C CYS A 111 -8.38 5.80 -9.32
N GLY A 112 -8.82 6.38 -10.44
CA GLY A 112 -8.74 5.72 -11.75
C GLY A 112 -7.31 5.39 -12.17
N ARG A 113 -6.36 6.30 -11.91
CA ARG A 113 -4.92 6.09 -12.16
C ARG A 113 -4.39 4.92 -11.35
N VAL A 114 -4.72 4.85 -10.05
CA VAL A 114 -4.34 3.75 -9.15
C VAL A 114 -4.85 2.42 -9.70
N LEU A 115 -6.15 2.30 -9.98
CA LEU A 115 -6.75 1.06 -10.47
C LEU A 115 -6.14 0.62 -11.80
N HIS A 116 -6.01 1.55 -12.76
CA HIS A 116 -5.43 1.26 -14.06
C HIS A 116 -3.99 0.76 -13.96
N THR A 117 -3.17 1.41 -13.12
CA THR A 117 -1.78 1.02 -12.89
C THR A 117 -1.70 -0.36 -12.23
N LEU A 118 -2.55 -0.64 -11.23
CA LEU A 118 -2.62 -1.94 -10.59
C LEU A 118 -3.08 -3.06 -11.53
N ASP A 119 -4.05 -2.80 -12.40
CA ASP A 119 -4.49 -3.76 -13.41
C ASP A 119 -3.35 -4.12 -14.35
N GLN A 120 -2.52 -3.15 -14.76
CA GLN A 120 -1.33 -3.43 -15.57
C GLN A 120 -0.30 -4.29 -14.84
N ILE A 121 -0.04 -3.99 -13.55
CA ILE A 121 0.84 -4.80 -12.71
C ILE A 121 0.32 -6.25 -12.62
N VAL A 122 -0.99 -6.44 -12.46
CA VAL A 122 -1.62 -7.77 -12.37
C VAL A 122 -1.59 -8.54 -13.68
N GLN A 123 -1.75 -7.85 -14.81
CA GLN A 123 -1.77 -8.48 -16.14
C GLN A 123 -0.38 -8.95 -16.55
N GLU A 124 0.61 -8.08 -16.40
CA GLU A 124 1.97 -8.27 -16.93
C GLU A 124 2.92 -8.97 -15.95
N SER A 125 2.57 -9.06 -14.66
CA SER A 125 3.47 -9.62 -13.64
C SER A 125 2.80 -10.64 -12.70
N LYS A 126 3.60 -11.30 -11.87
CA LYS A 126 3.15 -12.16 -10.75
C LYS A 126 3.40 -11.52 -9.39
N ILE A 127 3.55 -10.19 -9.37
CA ILE A 127 3.84 -9.42 -8.17
C ILE A 127 2.66 -9.55 -7.21
N VAL A 128 1.45 -9.28 -7.71
CA VAL A 128 0.18 -9.49 -7.02
C VAL A 128 -0.27 -10.94 -7.21
N SER A 129 -0.72 -11.58 -6.14
CA SER A 129 -1.18 -12.97 -6.17
C SER A 129 -2.12 -13.27 -5.01
N ALA A 130 -2.76 -14.45 -5.00
CA ALA A 130 -3.64 -14.82 -3.89
C ALA A 130 -2.93 -14.88 -2.53
N SER A 131 -1.61 -15.15 -2.52
CA SER A 131 -0.77 -15.14 -1.32
C SER A 131 -0.15 -13.77 -1.00
N ARG A 132 -0.28 -12.80 -1.91
CA ARG A 132 0.15 -11.40 -1.76
C ARG A 132 -0.97 -10.47 -2.21
N PRO A 133 -2.06 -10.39 -1.43
CA PRO A 133 -3.19 -9.57 -1.80
C PRO A 133 -2.86 -8.07 -1.68
N VAL A 134 -3.68 -7.28 -2.34
CA VAL A 134 -3.61 -5.81 -2.34
C VAL A 134 -4.76 -5.27 -1.50
N CYS A 135 -4.49 -4.29 -0.67
CA CYS A 135 -5.50 -3.53 0.05
C CYS A 135 -5.41 -2.07 -0.37
N LEU A 136 -6.55 -1.49 -0.76
CA LEU A 136 -6.69 -0.06 -0.98
C LEU A 136 -6.88 0.59 0.39
N TRP A 137 -6.02 1.53 0.76
CA TRP A 137 -6.02 2.18 2.07
C TRP A 137 -6.30 3.67 1.92
N ASP A 138 -7.41 4.12 2.50
CA ASP A 138 -7.77 5.53 2.61
C ASP A 138 -7.22 6.08 3.93
N GLY A 139 -6.32 7.05 3.83
CA GLY A 139 -5.73 7.71 5.00
C GLY A 139 -6.66 8.72 5.67
N HIS A 140 -7.75 9.13 5.01
CA HIS A 140 -8.76 10.00 5.60
C HIS A 140 -9.77 9.23 6.46
N HIS A 141 -9.81 7.89 6.34
CA HIS A 141 -10.79 7.04 7.02
C HIS A 141 -12.22 7.55 6.83
N PHE A 142 -12.57 7.94 5.59
CA PHE A 142 -13.87 8.54 5.35
C PHE A 142 -15.00 7.57 5.73
N LEU A 143 -15.83 7.98 6.68
CA LEU A 143 -17.06 7.30 7.05
C LEU A 143 -18.22 8.08 6.45
N SER A 144 -18.97 7.45 5.54
CA SER A 144 -20.17 8.07 4.98
C SER A 144 -21.22 8.24 6.08
N THR A 145 -21.67 9.48 6.29
CA THR A 145 -22.85 9.75 7.11
C THR A 145 -24.09 9.36 6.30
N GLU A 146 -24.75 8.30 6.71
CA GLU A 146 -26.05 7.90 6.17
C GLU A 146 -27.18 8.60 6.95
N ASP A 147 -28.25 8.97 6.25
CA ASP A 147 -29.48 9.43 6.88
C ASP A 147 -30.30 8.24 7.45
N GLU A 148 -31.45 8.54 8.06
CA GLU A 148 -32.32 7.51 8.66
C GLU A 148 -32.88 6.49 7.65
N TRP A 149 -32.73 6.74 6.35
CA TRP A 149 -33.11 5.83 5.27
C TRP A 149 -31.91 5.14 4.61
N GLY A 150 -30.70 5.27 5.16
CA GLY A 150 -29.49 4.67 4.60
C GLY A 150 -28.96 5.39 3.35
N ARG A 151 -29.40 6.63 3.10
CA ARG A 151 -28.94 7.43 1.94
C ARG A 151 -27.78 8.30 2.38
N VAL A 152 -26.77 8.43 1.54
CA VAL A 152 -25.70 9.41 1.74
C VAL A 152 -26.17 10.73 1.10
N PRO A 153 -26.44 11.80 1.89
CA PRO A 153 -27.00 13.06 1.37
C PRO A 153 -26.16 13.69 0.24
N LEU A 154 -24.87 13.38 0.25
CA LEU A 154 -23.89 13.81 -0.74
C LEU A 154 -24.25 13.42 -2.19
N TYR A 155 -24.91 12.27 -2.40
CA TYR A 155 -25.34 11.85 -3.75
C TYR A 155 -26.67 12.48 -4.18
N GLY A 156 -27.37 13.14 -3.26
CA GLY A 156 -28.67 13.76 -3.51
C GLY A 156 -28.61 15.26 -3.80
N VAL A 157 -27.42 15.89 -3.79
CA VAL A 157 -27.29 17.33 -4.00
C VAL A 157 -27.44 17.65 -5.50
N PRO A 158 -28.53 18.30 -5.94
CA PRO A 158 -28.64 18.73 -7.32
C PRO A 158 -27.56 19.78 -7.61
N THR A 159 -26.92 19.66 -8.77
CA THR A 159 -25.94 20.65 -9.23
C THR A 159 -26.66 21.72 -10.04
N GLU A 160 -26.56 22.98 -9.63
CA GLU A 160 -27.04 24.14 -10.41
C GLU A 160 -26.04 24.57 -11.50
N LYS A 161 -24.97 23.80 -11.72
CA LYS A 161 -23.96 24.10 -12.73
C LYS A 161 -24.54 23.93 -14.14
N GLU A 162 -24.58 25.01 -14.91
CA GLU A 162 -24.96 24.99 -16.33
C GLU A 162 -23.93 24.26 -17.21
N GLU A 163 -22.66 24.24 -16.79
CA GLU A 163 -21.58 23.55 -17.49
C GLU A 163 -21.09 22.31 -16.73
N HIS A 164 -21.13 21.16 -17.40
CA HIS A 164 -20.53 19.91 -16.92
C HIS A 164 -19.04 19.88 -17.21
N ARG A 165 -18.26 20.65 -16.44
CA ARG A 165 -16.80 20.57 -16.45
C ARG A 165 -16.30 19.82 -15.21
N ALA A 166 -15.42 18.85 -15.41
CA ALA A 166 -14.68 18.22 -14.32
C ALA A 166 -13.96 19.31 -13.53
N SER A 167 -14.20 19.36 -12.21
CA SER A 167 -13.66 20.45 -11.39
C SER A 167 -12.15 20.27 -11.24
N GLN A 168 -11.41 21.37 -11.08
CA GLN A 168 -9.95 21.29 -10.90
C GLN A 168 -9.58 20.51 -9.62
N GLU A 169 -10.47 20.48 -8.61
CA GLU A 169 -10.26 19.67 -7.41
C GLU A 169 -10.22 18.17 -7.70
N GLN A 170 -10.86 17.69 -8.77
CA GLN A 170 -10.82 16.27 -9.18
C GLN A 170 -9.44 15.80 -9.66
N TYR A 171 -8.53 16.74 -9.91
CA TYR A 171 -7.16 16.48 -10.38
C TYR A 171 -6.09 16.78 -9.32
N ARG A 172 -6.48 17.23 -8.12
CA ARG A 172 -5.51 17.44 -7.04
C ARG A 172 -5.02 16.10 -6.52
N GLU A 173 -3.70 15.95 -6.43
CA GLU A 173 -3.04 14.78 -5.85
C GLU A 173 -2.86 15.02 -4.34
N ASP A 174 -3.96 15.04 -3.59
CA ASP A 174 -3.93 15.04 -2.12
C ASP A 174 -3.75 13.59 -1.64
N GLY A 175 -2.55 13.05 -1.85
CA GLY A 175 -2.20 11.68 -1.46
C GLY A 175 -1.24 11.64 -0.28
N MET A 176 -1.38 10.64 0.58
CA MET A 176 -0.36 10.34 1.59
C MET A 176 0.84 9.65 0.95
N VAL A 177 2.04 9.99 1.41
CA VAL A 177 3.26 9.28 1.01
C VAL A 177 3.20 7.84 1.52
N ALA A 178 3.80 6.90 0.78
CA ALA A 178 3.80 5.47 1.10
C ALA A 178 4.18 5.16 2.57
N ALA A 179 5.16 5.89 3.12
CA ALA A 179 5.58 5.72 4.51
C ALA A 179 4.50 6.14 5.52
N ASP A 180 3.74 7.19 5.23
CA ASP A 180 2.70 7.66 6.14
C ASP A 180 1.47 6.76 6.10
N ILE A 181 1.16 6.16 4.94
CA ILE A 181 0.14 5.10 4.82
C ILE A 181 0.52 3.90 5.70
N ALA A 182 1.78 3.47 5.65
CA ALA A 182 2.26 2.40 6.52
C ALA A 182 2.10 2.75 8.01
N LYS A 183 2.48 3.98 8.41
CA LYS A 183 2.34 4.45 9.80
C LYS A 183 0.88 4.43 10.25
N ASP A 184 0.00 4.99 9.43
CA ASP A 184 -1.43 5.08 9.71
C ASP A 184 -2.08 3.70 9.82
N TYR A 185 -1.76 2.80 8.88
CA TYR A 185 -2.18 1.40 8.92
C TYR A 185 -1.75 0.69 10.22
N LEU A 186 -0.49 0.85 10.62
CA LEU A 186 0.01 0.26 11.86
C LEU A 186 -0.67 0.85 13.10
N ARG A 187 -0.94 2.16 13.12
CA ARG A 187 -1.67 2.79 14.23
C ARG A 187 -3.08 2.25 14.37
N HIS A 188 -3.75 1.99 13.24
CA HIS A 188 -5.12 1.50 13.22
C HIS A 188 -5.21 0.02 13.65
N HIS A 189 -4.37 -0.84 13.10
CA HIS A 189 -4.46 -2.29 13.32
C HIS A 189 -3.61 -2.82 14.48
N PHE A 190 -2.58 -2.08 14.90
CA PHE A 190 -1.62 -2.48 15.94
C PHE A 190 -1.41 -1.35 16.97
N PRO A 191 -2.49 -0.86 17.62
CA PRO A 191 -2.44 0.30 18.51
C PRO A 191 -1.55 0.08 19.74
N GLU A 192 -1.44 -1.16 20.23
CA GLU A 192 -0.61 -1.55 21.39
C GLU A 192 0.88 -1.28 21.16
N PHE A 193 1.41 -1.60 19.99
CA PHE A 193 2.83 -1.37 19.66
C PHE A 193 3.15 0.11 19.50
N THR A 194 2.20 0.89 18.98
CA THR A 194 2.36 2.34 18.85
C THR A 194 2.50 2.99 20.23
N LYS A 195 1.69 2.58 21.22
CA LYS A 195 1.78 3.08 22.60
C LYS A 195 3.10 2.70 23.28
N MET A 196 3.57 1.47 23.08
CA MET A 196 4.85 1.02 23.64
C MET A 196 6.04 1.83 23.10
N ASN A 197 6.05 2.12 21.80
CA ASN A 197 7.13 2.88 21.17
C ASN A 197 7.12 4.35 21.59
N ALA A 198 5.95 4.97 21.79
CA ALA A 198 5.84 6.33 22.32
C ALA A 198 6.43 6.47 23.73
N ASN A 199 6.22 5.45 24.59
CA ASN A 199 6.78 5.42 25.93
C ASN A 199 8.31 5.28 25.92
N LYS A 200 8.86 4.45 25.02
CA LYS A 200 10.32 4.32 24.85
C LYS A 200 10.97 5.61 24.36
N ALA A 201 10.36 6.28 23.37
CA ALA A 201 10.89 7.52 22.82
C ALA A 201 10.93 8.65 23.87
N SER A 202 9.96 8.69 24.78
CA SER A 202 9.92 9.67 25.87
C SER A 202 10.99 9.44 26.95
N ALA A 203 11.53 8.21 27.05
CA ALA A 203 12.58 7.85 28.00
C ALA A 203 14.01 8.06 27.44
N ALA A 204 14.18 8.16 26.13
CA ALA A 204 15.48 8.36 25.49
C ALA A 204 15.78 9.86 25.33
N SER A 205 16.60 10.41 26.24
CA SER A 205 17.11 11.79 26.15
C SER A 205 17.97 12.01 24.89
N PRO A 206 17.99 13.22 24.31
CA PRO A 206 18.56 13.46 22.98
C PRO A 206 20.09 13.63 23.02
N SER A 207 20.86 12.57 22.78
CA SER A 207 22.26 12.70 22.36
C SER A 207 22.32 12.64 20.83
N GLY A 208 22.28 13.81 20.19
CA GLY A 208 22.19 13.96 18.75
C GLY A 208 23.40 13.41 17.99
N LYS A 209 23.18 12.38 17.17
CA LYS A 209 23.96 12.07 15.96
C LYS A 209 22.99 11.57 14.89
N GLN A 210 22.94 12.25 13.75
CA GLN A 210 22.15 11.81 12.59
C GLN A 210 22.82 10.59 11.98
N ASN A 211 22.17 9.43 12.05
CA ASN A 211 22.65 8.19 11.47
C ASN A 211 22.09 8.06 10.05
N THR A 212 22.98 8.11 9.06
CA THR A 212 22.72 7.53 7.73
C THR A 212 22.61 6.03 7.92
N VAL A 213 21.39 5.50 7.94
CA VAL A 213 21.12 4.08 8.10
C VAL A 213 21.54 3.37 6.81
N LEU A 214 22.77 2.88 6.79
CA LEU A 214 23.17 1.81 5.89
C LEU A 214 22.28 0.60 6.21
N VAL A 215 21.45 0.21 5.24
CA VAL A 215 20.53 -0.91 5.32
C VAL A 215 21.35 -2.18 5.44
N ASP A 216 21.58 -2.68 6.66
CA ASP A 216 22.28 -3.95 6.85
C ASP A 216 21.32 -5.10 6.49
N PRO A 217 21.55 -5.86 5.40
CA PRO A 217 20.69 -6.97 5.01
C PRO A 217 20.66 -8.11 6.03
N LYS A 218 21.50 -8.10 7.09
CA LYS A 218 21.49 -9.14 8.13
C LYS A 218 20.16 -9.34 8.84
N TRP A 219 19.26 -8.35 8.86
CA TRP A 219 17.94 -8.56 9.46
C TRP A 219 17.13 -9.65 8.71
N LEU A 220 17.36 -9.85 7.40
CA LEU A 220 16.74 -10.94 6.65
C LEU A 220 17.16 -12.34 7.15
N GLU A 221 18.32 -12.45 7.83
CA GLU A 221 18.82 -13.70 8.42
C GLU A 221 18.12 -14.03 9.75
N ALA A 222 17.70 -13.01 10.52
CA ALA A 222 16.91 -13.20 11.74
C ALA A 222 15.57 -13.89 11.42
N TYR A 223 14.97 -13.55 10.27
CA TYR A 223 13.74 -14.17 9.78
C TYR A 223 13.91 -15.65 9.43
N THR A 224 15.02 -16.04 8.81
CA THR A 224 15.30 -17.46 8.53
C THR A 224 15.49 -18.28 9.80
N THR A 225 16.05 -17.67 10.85
CA THR A 225 16.36 -18.36 12.11
C THR A 225 15.10 -18.61 12.95
N CYS A 226 14.19 -17.63 13.04
CA CYS A 226 12.88 -17.81 13.69
C CYS A 226 11.98 -18.81 12.96
N ALA A 227 12.01 -18.83 11.61
CA ALA A 227 11.26 -19.79 10.81
C ALA A 227 11.70 -21.25 11.05
N ALA A 228 13.00 -21.47 11.28
CA ALA A 228 13.56 -22.78 11.56
C ALA A 228 13.18 -23.27 12.97
N SER A 229 13.20 -22.39 13.97
CA SER A 229 12.82 -22.73 15.35
C SER A 229 11.35 -23.14 15.48
N ALA A 230 10.44 -22.51 14.73
CA ALA A 230 9.02 -22.86 14.76
C ALA A 230 8.69 -24.23 14.13
N LYS A 231 9.54 -24.74 13.22
CA LYS A 231 9.39 -26.08 12.64
C LYS A 231 9.93 -27.18 13.55
N ALA A 232 10.89 -26.88 14.42
CA ALA A 232 11.49 -27.84 15.34
C ALA A 232 10.59 -28.18 16.55
N SER A 233 9.59 -27.35 16.89
CA SER A 233 8.63 -27.62 17.97
C SER A 233 7.36 -28.37 17.53
N LEU A 234 7.28 -28.80 16.27
CA LEU A 234 6.13 -29.54 15.71
C LEU A 234 6.47 -31.00 15.35
N TYR A 235 7.63 -31.48 15.78
CA TYR A 235 8.07 -32.88 15.74
C TYR A 235 8.56 -33.29 17.12
#